data_AF-A0A811PMP2-F1
#
_entry.id   AF-A0A811PMP2-F1
#
_cell.length_a   1.000
_cell.length_b   1.000
_cell.length_c   1.000
_cell.angle_alpha   90.00
_cell.angle_beta   90.00
_cell.angle_gamma   90.00
#
_symmetry.space_group_name_H-M   'P 1'
#
loop_
_entity.id
_entity.type
_entity.pdbx_description
1 polymer ?
#
loop_
_entity_poly.entity_id
_entity_poly.type
_entity_poly.pdbx_seq_one_letter_code
_entity_poly.pdbx_strand_id
1 'polypeptide(L)'
;MASTLPMPAVASSLVDTLFQRSLNNLIKSLRIDPSTAGEATAVAHVLSEIHREIRAPNTATKSVALQKLTYLSLLHFTPIGSHPLTFITIELLASPHLAHKRLAYLAASLSLHPASLSLLSFAMHQLHKDISPSASPSAGVAHQQHVSVLEL
;
A
#
# COMPACT_ATOMS: atom_id res chain seq x y z
N MET A 1 -23.42 31.58 -28.66
CA MET A 1 -22.80 31.94 -27.36
C MET A 1 -22.91 30.73 -26.45
N ALA A 2 -21.87 29.91 -26.37
CA ALA A 2 -21.85 28.70 -25.56
C ALA A 2 -20.71 28.80 -24.56
N SER A 3 -21.04 29.17 -23.32
CA SER A 3 -20.11 29.19 -22.20
C SER A 3 -19.96 27.77 -21.67
N THR A 4 -18.87 27.10 -22.01
CA THR A 4 -18.48 25.83 -21.37
C THR A 4 -17.78 26.13 -20.05
N LEU A 5 -18.41 25.67 -18.95
CA LEU A 5 -17.89 25.77 -17.59
C LEU A 5 -16.53 25.08 -17.45
N PRO A 6 -15.56 25.67 -16.75
CA PRO A 6 -14.32 25.00 -16.41
C PRO A 6 -14.63 23.90 -15.38
N MET A 7 -14.23 22.67 -15.67
CA MET A 7 -14.30 21.58 -14.69
C MET A 7 -13.46 21.95 -13.45
N PRO A 8 -13.93 21.63 -12.24
CA PRO A 8 -13.12 21.78 -11.04
C PRO A 8 -11.93 20.83 -11.16
N ALA A 9 -10.73 21.38 -11.30
CA ALA A 9 -9.51 20.65 -11.05
C ALA A 9 -9.65 20.04 -9.65
N VAL A 10 -9.61 18.72 -9.57
CA VAL A 10 -9.46 17.99 -8.31
C VAL A 10 -8.12 18.44 -7.76
N ALA A 11 -8.15 19.51 -6.96
CA ALA A 11 -7.04 19.90 -6.12
C ALA A 11 -6.87 18.72 -5.17
N SER A 12 -6.01 17.77 -5.55
CA SER A 12 -5.48 16.76 -4.64
C SER A 12 -5.03 17.53 -3.43
N SER A 13 -5.76 17.40 -2.33
CA SER A 13 -5.68 18.35 -1.24
C SER A 13 -4.26 18.31 -0.73
N LEU A 14 -3.67 19.47 -0.45
CA LEU A 14 -2.28 19.56 0.03
C LEU A 14 -2.07 18.65 1.25
N VAL A 15 -3.13 18.43 2.04
CA VAL A 15 -3.16 17.41 3.09
C VAL A 15 -2.93 16.01 2.54
N ASP A 16 -3.62 15.55 1.49
CA ASP A 16 -3.35 14.25 0.85
C ASP A 16 -1.88 14.12 0.45
N THR A 17 -1.25 15.20 -0.02
CA THR A 17 0.20 15.20 -0.33
C THR A 17 1.09 15.15 0.93
N LEU A 18 0.66 15.75 2.04
CA LEU A 18 1.35 15.70 3.34
C LEU A 18 1.25 14.31 3.98
N PHE A 19 0.10 13.64 3.87
CA PHE A 19 -0.13 12.26 4.29
C PHE A 19 0.53 11.25 3.34
N GLN A 20 0.75 11.62 2.08
CA GLN A 20 1.55 10.89 1.09
C GLN A 20 3.05 11.15 1.23
N ARG A 21 3.59 11.29 2.45
CA ARG A 21 5.04 11.17 2.63
C ARG A 21 5.46 9.79 2.13
N SER A 22 6.04 9.75 0.93
CA SER A 22 6.53 8.53 0.29
C SER A 22 7.53 7.82 1.22
N LEU A 23 7.65 6.50 1.08
CA LEU A 23 8.69 5.70 1.76
C LEU A 23 10.07 6.37 1.66
N ASN A 24 10.37 7.03 0.54
CA ASN A 24 11.61 7.78 0.35
C ASN A 24 11.83 8.88 1.40
N ASN A 25 10.78 9.60 1.82
CA ASN A 25 10.91 10.63 2.84
C ASN A 25 11.13 10.04 4.23
N LEU A 26 10.54 8.87 4.53
CA LEU A 26 10.86 8.11 5.75
C LEU A 26 12.34 7.73 5.77
N ILE A 27 12.83 7.13 4.68
CA ILE A 27 14.23 6.70 4.56
C ILE A 27 15.18 7.89 4.69
N LYS A 28 14.86 9.02 4.05
CA LYS A 28 15.64 10.26 4.20
C LYS A 28 15.64 10.75 5.64
N SER A 29 14.48 10.79 6.29
CA SER A 29 14.36 11.24 7.69
C SER A 29 15.20 10.39 8.65
N LEU A 30 15.22 9.07 8.45
CA LEU A 30 16.04 8.15 9.24
C LEU A 30 17.54 8.33 8.99
N ARG A 31 17.94 8.75 7.79
CA ARG A 31 19.36 8.94 7.43
C ARG A 31 19.93 10.31 7.79
N ILE A 32 19.09 11.32 8.00
CA ILE A 32 19.53 12.70 8.30
C ILE A 32 20.10 12.83 9.71
N ASP A 33 19.55 12.09 10.68
CA ASP A 33 19.95 12.19 12.08
C ASP A 33 20.38 10.80 12.59
N PRO A 34 21.69 10.47 12.55
CA PRO A 34 22.21 9.16 12.95
C PRO A 34 22.29 8.98 14.48
N SER A 35 21.74 9.91 15.26
CA SER A 35 21.68 9.78 16.70
C SER A 35 20.56 8.79 17.09
N THR A 36 20.88 7.81 17.94
CA THR A 36 19.90 6.79 18.39
C THR A 36 18.64 7.40 19.02
N ALA A 37 18.76 8.59 19.61
CA ALA A 37 17.63 9.35 20.17
C ALA A 37 16.78 10.04 19.08
N GLY A 38 17.41 10.57 18.02
CA GLY A 38 16.72 11.12 16.85
C GLY A 38 15.98 10.06 16.05
N GLU A 39 16.59 8.88 15.87
CA GLU A 39 15.95 7.75 15.18
C GLU A 39 14.68 7.27 15.89
N ALA A 40 14.73 7.09 17.21
CA ALA A 40 13.57 6.62 17.98
C ALA A 40 12.38 7.60 17.93
N THR A 41 12.65 8.90 17.98
CA THR A 41 11.60 9.94 17.87
C THR A 41 11.03 10.02 16.46
N ALA A 42 11.87 9.89 15.43
CA ALA A 42 11.42 9.80 14.03
C ALA A 42 10.54 8.56 13.79
N VAL A 43 10.93 7.40 14.32
CA VAL A 43 10.13 6.16 14.24
C VAL A 43 8.79 6.32 14.95
N ALA A 44 8.76 6.89 16.16
CA ALA A 44 7.52 7.12 16.89
C ALA A 44 6.55 8.04 16.13
N HIS A 45 7.06 9.12 15.53
CA HIS A 45 6.27 10.01 14.69
C HIS A 45 5.69 9.25 13.48
N VAL A 46 6.51 8.46 12.80
CA VAL A 46 6.10 7.69 11.61
C VAL A 46 5.06 6.62 11.97
N LEU A 47 5.19 5.96 13.11
CA LEU A 47 4.18 5.01 13.59
C LEU A 47 2.83 5.68 13.87
N SER A 48 2.83 6.89 14.43
CA SER A 48 1.61 7.69 14.62
C SER A 48 0.94 8.01 13.28
N GLU A 49 1.73 8.42 12.28
CA GLU A 49 1.25 8.68 10.92
C GLU A 49 0.66 7.42 10.28
N ILE A 50 1.35 6.28 10.39
CA ILE A 50 0.86 4.98 9.91
C ILE A 50 -0.49 4.67 10.55
N HIS A 51 -0.64 4.78 11.87
CA HIS A 51 -1.93 4.50 12.53
C HIS A 51 -3.08 5.36 12.02
N ARG A 52 -2.80 6.62 11.66
CA ARG A 52 -3.77 7.53 11.06
C ARG A 52 -4.11 7.14 9.63
N GLU A 53 -3.10 6.79 8.82
CA GLU A 53 -3.25 6.33 7.44
C GLU A 53 -4.03 5.01 7.33
N ILE A 54 -3.86 4.10 8.30
CA ILE A 54 -4.60 2.83 8.36
C ILE A 54 -6.11 3.06 8.49
N ARG A 55 -6.51 4.11 9.21
CA ARG A 55 -7.93 4.45 9.42
C ARG A 55 -8.54 5.17 8.20
N ALA A 56 -7.73 5.59 7.22
CA ALA A 56 -8.22 6.22 6.01
C ALA A 56 -9.00 5.22 5.13
N PRO A 57 -10.04 5.66 4.41
CA PRO A 57 -10.85 4.79 3.56
C PRO A 57 -10.13 4.42 2.25
N ASN A 58 -9.06 5.12 1.88
CA ASN A 58 -8.38 4.94 0.59
C ASN A 58 -7.39 3.77 0.63
N THR A 59 -7.61 2.75 -0.21
CA THR A 59 -6.72 1.59 -0.36
C THR A 59 -5.30 1.96 -0.78
N ALA A 60 -5.12 3.03 -1.56
CA ALA A 60 -3.79 3.51 -1.95
C ALA A 60 -3.01 4.08 -0.76
N THR A 61 -3.69 4.78 0.15
CA THR A 61 -3.07 5.28 1.38
C THR A 61 -2.69 4.12 2.31
N LYS A 62 -3.56 3.10 2.41
CA LYS A 62 -3.28 1.87 3.16
C LYS A 62 -2.08 1.10 2.63
N SER A 63 -1.88 1.04 1.32
CA SER A 63 -0.73 0.35 0.73
C SER A 63 0.58 1.08 1.02
N VAL A 64 0.60 2.41 0.98
CA VAL A 64 1.75 3.20 1.41
C VAL A 64 2.03 3.01 2.91
N ALA A 65 0.99 3.00 3.75
CA ALA A 65 1.13 2.75 5.19
C ALA A 65 1.72 1.36 5.48
N LEU A 66 1.23 0.33 4.79
CA LEU A 66 1.77 -1.02 4.89
C LEU A 66 3.23 -1.06 4.44
N GLN A 67 3.59 -0.37 3.35
CA GLN A 67 4.95 -0.30 2.84
C GLN A 67 5.92 0.36 3.85
N LYS A 68 5.50 1.46 4.50
CA LYS A 68 6.28 2.12 5.55
C LYS A 68 6.51 1.17 6.73
N LEU A 69 5.48 0.45 7.18
CA LEU A 69 5.65 -0.47 8.29
C LEU A 69 6.54 -1.66 7.90
N THR A 70 6.33 -2.26 6.73
CA THR A 70 7.16 -3.36 6.24
C THR A 70 8.64 -2.97 6.29
N TYR A 71 8.97 -1.73 5.91
CA TYR A 71 10.33 -1.22 6.03
C TYR A 71 10.83 -1.12 7.49
N LEU A 72 10.04 -0.55 8.40
CA LEU A 72 10.40 -0.46 9.83
C LEU A 72 10.61 -1.83 10.47
N SER A 73 9.84 -2.83 10.05
CA SER A 73 9.94 -4.18 10.59
C SER A 73 11.15 -4.94 10.05
N LEU A 74 11.58 -4.67 8.82
CA LEU A 74 12.87 -5.12 8.29
C LEU A 74 14.06 -4.50 9.03
N LEU A 75 13.88 -3.31 9.63
CA LEU A 75 14.87 -2.68 10.50
C LEU A 75 14.76 -3.13 11.97
N HIS A 76 13.89 -4.10 12.26
CA HIS A 76 13.61 -4.62 13.62
C HIS A 76 13.11 -3.58 14.63
N PHE A 77 12.60 -2.43 14.18
CA PHE A 77 12.04 -1.42 15.09
C PHE A 77 10.67 -1.82 15.66
N THR A 78 9.94 -2.70 14.98
CA THR A 78 8.62 -3.17 15.44
C THR A 78 8.25 -4.50 14.80
N PRO A 79 7.78 -5.51 15.55
CA PRO A 79 7.28 -6.74 14.96
C PRO A 79 5.92 -6.52 14.27
N ILE A 80 5.78 -6.93 13.00
CA ILE A 80 4.50 -6.87 12.25
C ILE A 80 3.38 -7.68 12.93
N GLY A 81 3.74 -8.73 13.68
CA GLY A 81 2.80 -9.73 14.19
C GLY A 81 1.87 -9.29 15.34
N SER A 82 2.05 -8.11 15.92
CA SER A 82 1.28 -7.66 17.10
C SER A 82 0.27 -6.53 16.82
N HIS A 83 0.04 -6.15 15.56
CA HIS A 83 -0.64 -4.90 15.22
C HIS A 83 -1.79 -5.06 14.19
N PRO A 84 -2.66 -4.03 14.02
CA PRO A 84 -3.81 -4.02 13.10
C PRO A 84 -3.48 -4.24 11.60
N LEU A 85 -2.21 -4.47 11.26
CA LEU A 85 -1.72 -4.55 9.88
C LEU A 85 -1.90 -5.91 9.23
N THR A 86 -2.12 -6.97 10.01
CA THR A 86 -2.57 -8.27 9.47
C THR A 86 -3.87 -8.10 8.68
N PHE A 87 -4.80 -7.30 9.18
CA PHE A 87 -6.07 -7.03 8.51
C PHE A 87 -5.90 -6.26 7.19
N ILE A 88 -5.03 -5.25 7.20
CA ILE A 88 -4.72 -4.44 6.01
C ILE A 88 -4.04 -5.29 4.95
N THR A 89 -3.15 -6.18 5.38
CA THR A 89 -2.49 -7.15 4.51
C THR A 89 -3.54 -8.02 3.82
N ILE A 90 -4.48 -8.59 4.57
CA ILE A 90 -5.61 -9.37 4.02
C ILE A 90 -6.43 -8.54 3.02
N GLU A 91 -6.76 -7.30 3.37
CA GLU A 91 -7.53 -6.38 2.52
C GLU A 91 -6.81 -6.10 1.19
N LEU A 92 -5.51 -5.82 1.23
CA LEU A 92 -4.69 -5.57 0.02
C LEU A 92 -4.45 -6.83 -0.80
N LEU A 93 -4.40 -8.01 -0.17
CA LEU A 93 -4.24 -9.29 -0.85
C LEU A 93 -5.52 -9.71 -1.58
N ALA A 94 -6.68 -9.24 -1.13
CA ALA A 94 -7.97 -9.37 -1.81
C ALA A 94 -8.15 -8.35 -2.97
N SER A 95 -7.32 -7.32 -3.06
CA SER A 95 -7.41 -6.28 -4.09
C SER A 95 -7.11 -6.86 -5.48
N PRO A 96 -7.80 -6.43 -6.56
CA PRO A 96 -7.49 -6.85 -7.93
C PRO A 96 -6.17 -6.27 -8.48
N HIS A 97 -5.55 -5.32 -7.78
CA HIS A 97 -4.37 -4.62 -8.27
C HIS A 97 -3.06 -5.33 -7.88
N LEU A 98 -2.24 -5.70 -8.87
CA LEU A 98 -1.03 -6.50 -8.67
C LEU A 98 0.00 -5.84 -7.74
N ALA A 99 0.14 -4.50 -7.78
CA ALA A 99 1.09 -3.81 -6.92
C ALA A 99 0.74 -3.94 -5.43
N HIS A 100 -0.56 -3.92 -5.11
CA HIS A 100 -1.04 -4.11 -3.73
C HIS A 100 -0.84 -5.55 -3.27
N LYS A 101 -1.15 -6.53 -4.14
CA LYS A 101 -0.91 -7.95 -3.85
C LYS A 101 0.56 -8.25 -3.59
N ARG A 102 1.47 -7.75 -4.42
CA ARG A 102 2.93 -7.94 -4.24
C ARG A 102 3.41 -7.45 -2.87
N LEU A 103 2.99 -6.24 -2.48
CA LEU A 103 3.32 -5.68 -1.18
C LEU A 103 2.73 -6.52 -0.04
N ALA A 104 1.47 -6.94 -0.18
CA ALA A 104 0.79 -7.76 0.83
C ALA A 104 1.44 -9.14 1.00
N TYR A 105 1.85 -9.80 -0.09
CA TYR A 105 2.60 -11.06 -0.02
C TYR A 105 3.95 -10.88 0.67
N LEU A 106 4.67 -9.80 0.38
CA LEU A 106 5.91 -9.47 1.08
C LEU A 106 5.66 -9.29 2.58
N ALA A 107 4.67 -8.47 2.95
CA ALA A 107 4.30 -8.26 4.35
C ALA A 107 3.88 -9.56 5.05
N ALA A 108 3.10 -10.42 4.38
CA ALA A 108 2.71 -11.72 4.90
C ALA A 108 3.91 -12.64 5.13
N SER A 109 4.90 -12.63 4.22
CA SER A 109 6.13 -13.42 4.35
C SER A 109 7.03 -12.96 5.51
N LEU A 110 6.87 -11.73 5.97
CA LEU A 110 7.57 -11.20 7.14
C LEU A 110 6.78 -11.40 8.44
N SER A 111 5.50 -11.79 8.33
CA SER A 111 4.58 -11.99 9.44
C SER A 111 4.34 -13.47 9.76
N LEU A 112 5.36 -14.31 9.65
CA LEU A 112 5.28 -15.72 10.07
C LEU A 112 5.34 -15.80 11.60
N HIS A 113 4.21 -15.47 12.23
CA HIS A 113 3.99 -15.67 13.65
C HIS A 113 2.76 -16.57 13.85
N PRO A 114 2.69 -17.40 14.91
CA PRO A 114 1.53 -18.26 15.16
C PRO A 114 0.20 -17.52 15.20
N ALA A 115 0.19 -16.27 15.67
CA ALA A 115 -0.98 -15.39 15.70
C ALA A 115 -1.47 -14.93 14.30
N SER A 116 -0.64 -15.10 13.26
CA SER A 116 -0.91 -14.69 11.87
C SER A 116 -1.21 -15.88 10.95
N LEU A 117 -1.49 -17.07 11.49
CA LEU A 117 -1.72 -18.29 10.70
C LEU A 117 -2.98 -18.17 9.81
N SER A 118 -4.00 -17.43 10.26
CA SER A 118 -5.19 -17.13 9.46
C SER A 118 -4.86 -16.29 8.19
N LEU A 119 -3.94 -15.34 8.31
CA LEU A 119 -3.42 -14.57 7.16
C LEU A 119 -2.67 -15.50 6.19
N LEU A 120 -1.86 -16.44 6.70
CA LEU A 120 -1.15 -17.39 5.85
C LEU A 120 -2.12 -18.25 5.03
N SER A 121 -3.15 -18.80 5.66
CA SER A 121 -4.18 -19.60 4.97
C SER A 121 -4.89 -18.79 3.88
N PHE A 122 -5.28 -17.54 4.18
CA PHE A 122 -5.89 -16.65 3.20
C PHE A 122 -4.94 -16.29 2.05
N ALA A 123 -3.69 -15.97 2.37
CA ALA A 123 -2.66 -15.64 1.38
C ALA A 123 -2.42 -16.80 0.41
N MET A 124 -2.34 -18.03 0.93
CA MET A 124 -2.23 -19.25 0.14
C MET A 124 -3.44 -19.48 -0.74
N HIS A 125 -4.65 -19.24 -0.23
CA HIS A 125 -5.87 -19.33 -1.03
C HIS A 125 -5.88 -18.35 -2.21
N GLN A 126 -5.55 -17.07 -1.97
CA GLN A 126 -5.46 -16.08 -3.05
C GLN A 126 -4.32 -16.40 -4.02
N LEU A 127 -3.19 -16.92 -3.53
CA LEU A 127 -2.07 -17.32 -4.37
C LEU A 127 -2.47 -18.45 -5.30
N HIS A 128 -3.21 -19.44 -4.79
CA HIS A 128 -3.73 -20.53 -5.63
C HIS A 128 -4.71 -20.00 -6.70
N LYS A 129 -5.55 -19.01 -6.38
CA LYS A 129 -6.41 -18.33 -7.36
C LYS A 129 -5.61 -17.57 -8.42
N ASP A 130 -4.53 -16.90 -8.03
CA ASP A 130 -3.69 -16.11 -8.93
C ASP A 130 -2.84 -17.00 -9.86
N ILE A 131 -2.47 -18.21 -9.42
CA ILE A 131 -1.66 -19.16 -10.21
C ILE A 131 -2.52 -20.13 -11.02
N SER A 132 -3.76 -20.42 -10.60
CA SER A 132 -4.62 -21.35 -11.33
C SER A 132 -4.93 -20.80 -12.73
N PRO A 133 -4.70 -21.58 -13.81
CA PRO A 133 -4.85 -21.15 -15.20
C PRO A 133 -6.33 -21.05 -15.63
N SER A 134 -7.13 -20.26 -14.90
CA SER A 134 -8.54 -19.98 -15.21
C SER A 134 -8.88 -18.49 -15.24
N ALA A 135 -7.90 -17.60 -15.17
CA ALA A 135 -8.09 -16.22 -15.61
C ALA A 135 -7.84 -16.16 -17.12
N SER A 136 -8.90 -16.34 -17.91
CA SER A 136 -8.89 -15.89 -19.31
C SER A 136 -8.32 -14.46 -19.39
N PRO A 137 -7.51 -14.11 -20.41
CA PRO A 137 -6.89 -12.79 -20.52
C PRO A 137 -7.90 -11.72 -20.97
N SER A 138 -8.99 -11.53 -20.21
CA SER A 138 -10.01 -10.51 -20.49
C SER A 138 -9.85 -9.24 -19.64
N ALA A 139 -8.94 -9.22 -18.65
CA ALA A 139 -8.61 -8.01 -17.90
C ALA A 139 -7.40 -7.23 -18.46
N GLY A 140 -6.84 -7.67 -19.59
CA GLY A 140 -5.74 -6.99 -20.29
C GLY A 140 -6.18 -6.04 -21.41
N VAL A 141 -7.46 -5.98 -21.77
CA VAL A 141 -7.92 -5.27 -22.98
C VAL A 141 -8.82 -4.05 -22.69
N ALA A 142 -9.22 -3.82 -21.44
CA ALA A 142 -10.13 -2.71 -21.12
C ALA A 142 -9.44 -1.33 -20.93
N HIS A 143 -8.09 -1.26 -20.88
CA HIS A 143 -7.36 0.01 -20.81
C HIS A 143 -6.67 0.41 -22.14
N GLN A 144 -6.87 -0.35 -23.22
CA GLN A 144 -6.33 -0.05 -24.54
C GLN A 144 -7.45 0.02 -25.60
N GLN A 145 -8.50 0.79 -25.34
CA GLN A 145 -9.53 1.07 -26.36
C GLN A 145 -9.79 2.56 -26.62
N HIS A 146 -8.96 3.47 -26.06
CA HIS A 146 -9.08 4.90 -26.36
C HIS A 146 -8.05 5.43 -27.36
N VAL A 147 -7.18 4.59 -27.93
CA VAL A 147 -6.16 5.06 -28.90
C VAL A 147 -6.00 4.05 -30.04
N SER A 148 -6.95 4.10 -30.98
CA SER A 148 -6.85 3.76 -32.42
C SER A 148 -8.23 4.11 -32.99
N VAL A 149 -8.49 5.35 -33.41
CA VAL A 149 -8.15 5.88 -34.75
C VAL A 149 -8.64 4.87 -35.80
N LEU A 150 -9.82 5.08 -36.39
CA LEU A 150 -9.99 6.00 -37.51
C LEU A 150 -9.02 5.65 -38.65
N GLU A 151 -9.09 4.42 -39.16
CA GLU A 151 -8.61 4.08 -40.49
C GLU A 151 -9.52 2.99 -41.06
N LEU A 152 -10.22 3.38 -42.14
CA LEU A 152 -11.04 2.62 -43.10
C LEU A 152 -12.47 2.26 -42.70
#